data_AF-T0YFZ3-F1
#
_entry.id   AF-T0YFZ3-F1
#
_cell.length_a   1.000
_cell.length_b   1.000
_cell.length_c   1.000
_cell.angle_alpha   90.00
_cell.angle_beta   90.00
_cell.angle_gamma   90.00
#
_symmetry.space_group_name_H-M   'P 1'
#
loop_
_entity.id
_entity.type
_entity.pdbx_description
1 polymer ?
#
loop_
_entity_poly.entity_id
_entity_poly.type
_entity_poly.pdbx_seq_one_letter_code
_entity_poly.pdbx_strand_id
1 'polypeptide(L)'
;MAHLAVVGAHSTNGVSEIHSDLLRTRTLKDFAQMLPERFCNETNGVSPRRWLLVANPQLSKLLTESIGDGWIADLGALRALLPLARDAAFRARFREVKRIAKVRFVDWLKARQGRVVDPDSIFDCQIKRIHEYKRQLLNVLHIIILYD
;
A
#
# COMPACT_ATOMS: atom_id res chain seq x y z
N MET A 1 8.54 10.91 27.53
CA MET A 1 9.27 10.01 26.62
C MET A 1 9.72 10.69 25.32
N ALA A 2 8.83 11.31 24.53
CA ALA A 2 9.20 11.91 23.23
C ALA A 2 10.34 12.96 23.32
N HIS A 3 10.26 13.91 24.25
CA HIS A 3 11.32 14.93 24.42
C HIS A 3 12.67 14.30 24.78
N LEU A 4 12.67 13.32 25.70
CA LEU A 4 13.88 12.59 26.08
C LEU A 4 14.49 11.84 24.88
N ALA A 5 13.65 11.25 24.02
CA ALA A 5 14.11 10.59 22.81
C ALA A 5 14.76 11.57 21.82
N VAL A 6 14.18 12.75 21.63
CA VAL A 6 14.75 13.79 20.74
C VAL A 6 16.09 14.30 21.28
N VAL A 7 16.18 14.58 22.59
CA VAL A 7 17.42 15.05 23.22
C VAL A 7 18.52 13.99 23.15
N GLY A 8 18.18 12.72 23.39
CA GLY A 8 19.12 11.61 23.42
C GLY A 8 19.52 11.06 22.04
N ALA A 9 18.83 11.45 20.96
CA ALA A 9 19.09 10.96 19.62
C ALA A 9 19.91 11.95 18.77
N HIS A 10 20.71 11.41 17.84
CA HIS A 10 21.41 12.20 16.83
C HIS A 10 20.52 12.49 15.61
N SER A 11 19.39 11.80 15.46
CA SER A 11 18.44 11.97 14.36
C SER A 11 17.00 11.68 14.81
N THR A 12 16.04 12.39 14.23
CA THR A 12 14.60 12.27 14.44
C THR A 12 13.89 12.35 13.08
N ASN A 13 13.15 11.31 12.70
CA ASN A 13 12.51 11.26 11.39
C ASN A 13 10.99 11.13 11.49
N GLY A 14 10.30 11.73 10.52
CA GLY A 14 8.94 11.31 10.19
C GLY A 14 8.93 10.18 9.17
N VAL A 15 7.73 9.70 8.86
CA VAL A 15 7.49 8.50 8.02
C VAL A 15 6.81 8.81 6.67
N SER A 16 6.59 10.10 6.40
CA SER A 16 6.16 10.68 5.14
C SER A 16 6.49 12.17 5.17
N GLU A 17 6.63 12.81 4.01
CA GLU A 17 7.00 14.22 3.91
C GLU A 17 6.06 15.12 4.75
N ILE A 18 4.74 15.01 4.53
CA ILE A 18 3.73 15.76 5.30
C ILE A 18 3.83 15.48 6.80
N HIS A 19 4.06 14.22 7.20
CA HIS A 19 4.18 13.88 8.61
C HIS A 19 5.45 14.50 9.22
N SER A 20 6.57 14.46 8.51
CA SER A 20 7.84 15.07 8.90
C SER A 20 7.70 16.59 9.03
N ASP A 21 6.97 17.24 8.12
CA ASP A 21 6.68 18.67 8.18
C ASP A 21 5.83 19.03 9.40
N LEU A 22 4.80 18.24 9.71
CA LEU A 22 3.98 18.43 10.91
C LEU A 22 4.80 18.24 12.19
N LEU A 23 5.74 17.30 12.22
CA LEU A 23 6.67 17.15 13.34
C LEU A 23 7.50 18.42 13.53
N ARG A 24 8.09 18.97 12.45
CA ARG A 24 8.92 20.18 12.52
C ARG A 24 8.14 21.45 12.84
N THR A 25 6.91 21.58 12.34
CA THR A 25 6.18 22.86 12.40
C THR A 25 5.16 22.93 13.52
N ARG A 26 4.71 21.77 14.04
CA ARG A 26 3.66 21.68 15.06
C ARG A 26 4.11 20.93 16.30
N THR A 27 4.52 19.68 16.16
CA THR A 27 4.67 18.78 17.31
C THR A 27 5.96 18.99 18.10
N LEU A 28 7.09 19.21 17.40
CA LEU A 28 8.44 19.31 17.96
C LEU A 28 9.13 20.59 17.50
N LYS A 29 8.36 21.66 17.33
CA LYS A 29 8.80 22.92 16.73
C LYS A 29 10.07 23.48 17.37
N ASP A 30 10.11 23.56 18.70
CA ASP A 30 11.23 24.17 19.41
C ASP A 30 12.51 23.33 19.23
N PHE A 31 12.41 22.00 19.30
CA PHE A 31 13.54 21.12 19.01
C PHE A 31 14.00 21.22 17.55
N ALA A 32 13.07 21.34 16.60
CA ALA A 32 13.40 21.50 15.19
C ALA A 32 14.06 22.86 14.89
N GLN A 33 13.80 23.89 15.70
CA GLN A 33 14.48 25.18 15.63
C GLN A 33 15.87 25.13 16.28
N MET A 34 16.02 24.40 17.38
CA MET A 34 17.29 24.26 18.09
C MET A 34 18.29 23.32 17.39
N LEU A 35 17.79 22.26 16.75
CA LEU A 35 18.57 21.17 16.17
C LEU A 35 18.07 20.82 14.75
N PRO A 36 18.02 21.79 13.82
CA PRO A 36 17.37 21.62 12.51
C PRO A 36 17.96 20.48 11.67
N GLU A 37 19.26 20.23 11.80
CA GLU A 37 20.02 19.19 11.10
C GLU A 37 19.67 17.77 11.56
N ARG A 38 19.09 17.60 12.76
CA ARG A 38 18.70 16.29 13.29
C ARG A 38 17.36 15.80 12.80
N PHE A 39 16.55 16.68 12.22
CA PHE A 39 15.26 16.29 11.68
C PHE A 39 15.44 15.81 10.24
N CYS A 40 14.85 14.69 9.87
CA CYS A 40 14.84 14.17 8.49
C CYS A 40 13.50 13.51 8.15
N ASN A 41 13.38 12.98 6.93
CA ASN A 41 12.21 12.25 6.46
C ASN A 41 12.64 10.92 5.88
N GLU A 42 12.05 9.83 6.40
CA GLU A 42 12.24 8.49 5.88
C GLU A 42 10.88 7.91 5.51
N THR A 43 10.47 8.09 4.26
CA THR A 43 9.14 7.66 3.81
C THR A 43 9.00 6.14 3.91
N ASN A 44 7.95 5.67 4.56
CA ASN A 44 7.69 4.24 4.73
C ASN A 44 7.65 3.48 3.40
N GLY A 45 8.25 2.29 3.38
CA GLY A 45 8.17 1.34 2.28
C GLY A 45 7.63 -0.03 2.71
N VAL A 46 7.30 -0.87 1.74
CA VAL A 46 6.95 -2.27 1.96
C VAL A 46 7.84 -3.17 1.11
N SER A 47 8.24 -4.33 1.63
CA SER A 47 9.11 -5.24 0.90
C SER A 47 8.38 -5.84 -0.32
N PRO A 48 8.90 -5.67 -1.56
CA PRO A 48 8.26 -6.22 -2.75
C PRO A 48 8.35 -7.75 -2.78
N ARG A 49 9.30 -8.36 -2.07
CA ARG A 49 9.43 -9.82 -1.99
C ARG A 49 8.21 -10.45 -1.31
N ARG A 50 7.75 -9.86 -0.21
CA ARG A 50 6.54 -10.37 0.46
C ARG A 50 5.26 -9.89 -0.23
N TRP A 51 5.16 -8.59 -0.51
CA TRP A 51 3.90 -7.96 -0.91
C TRP A 51 3.59 -7.99 -2.40
N LEU A 52 4.54 -8.44 -3.23
CA LEU A 52 4.34 -8.62 -4.66
C LEU A 52 4.75 -10.03 -5.08
N LEU A 53 6.03 -10.40 -4.92
CA LEU A 53 6.58 -11.68 -5.38
C LEU A 53 5.85 -12.90 -4.78
N VAL A 54 5.74 -12.95 -3.46
CA VAL A 54 5.09 -14.08 -2.76
C VAL A 54 3.57 -13.91 -2.71
N ALA A 55 3.07 -12.70 -2.42
CA ALA A 55 1.64 -12.47 -2.26
C ALA A 55 0.84 -12.62 -3.56
N ASN A 56 1.47 -12.40 -4.73
CA ASN A 56 0.78 -12.49 -6.01
C ASN A 56 1.64 -13.16 -7.10
N PRO A 57 1.89 -14.48 -7.00
CA PRO A 57 2.81 -15.19 -7.90
C PRO A 57 2.41 -15.09 -9.38
N GLN A 58 1.11 -15.04 -9.69
CA GLN A 58 0.64 -14.87 -11.07
C GLN A 58 1.00 -13.50 -11.63
N LEU A 59 0.84 -12.43 -10.84
CA LEU A 59 1.28 -11.10 -11.25
C LEU A 59 2.80 -11.07 -11.39
N SER A 60 3.53 -11.63 -10.43
CA SER A 60 5.00 -11.67 -10.47
C SER A 60 5.52 -12.38 -11.72
N LYS A 61 4.90 -13.50 -12.11
CA LYS A 61 5.21 -14.19 -13.36
C LYS A 61 4.97 -13.29 -14.57
N LEU A 62 3.82 -12.63 -14.65
CA LEU A 62 3.52 -11.69 -15.74
C LEU A 62 4.55 -10.55 -15.80
N LEU A 63 4.94 -9.98 -14.65
CA LEU A 63 5.96 -8.94 -14.58
C LEU A 63 7.29 -9.44 -15.09
N THR A 64 7.76 -10.59 -14.58
CA THR A 64 9.03 -11.18 -15.00
C THR A 64 9.09 -11.53 -16.49
N GLU A 65 8.00 -12.05 -17.06
CA GLU A 65 7.91 -12.32 -18.50
C GLU A 65 7.92 -11.05 -19.35
N SER A 66 7.47 -9.92 -18.80
CA SER A 66 7.34 -8.66 -19.54
C SER A 66 8.59 -7.79 -19.49
N ILE A 67 9.33 -7.81 -18.38
CA ILE A 67 10.45 -6.89 -18.14
C ILE A 67 11.68 -7.55 -17.51
N GLY A 68 11.73 -8.89 -17.42
CA GLY A 68 12.78 -9.63 -16.71
C GLY A 68 12.59 -9.66 -15.19
N ASP A 69 13.45 -10.39 -14.46
CA ASP A 69 13.34 -10.60 -13.01
C ASP A 69 14.07 -9.55 -12.16
N GLY A 70 14.80 -8.63 -12.78
CA GLY A 70 15.55 -7.56 -12.10
C GLY A 70 14.70 -6.71 -11.15
N TRP A 71 13.39 -6.59 -11.40
CA TRP A 71 12.46 -5.86 -10.53
C TRP A 71 12.37 -6.41 -9.10
N ILE A 72 12.72 -7.70 -8.90
CA ILE A 72 12.72 -8.33 -7.58
C ILE A 72 13.77 -7.69 -6.68
N ALA A 73 14.94 -7.35 -7.24
CA ALA A 73 16.05 -6.71 -6.54
C ALA A 73 15.89 -5.18 -6.52
N ASP A 74 15.50 -4.59 -7.65
CA ASP A 74 15.30 -3.15 -7.84
C ASP A 74 13.87 -2.85 -8.29
N LEU A 75 13.02 -2.39 -7.37
CA LEU A 75 11.63 -2.07 -7.68
C LEU A 75 11.48 -0.90 -8.68
N GLY A 76 12.54 -0.09 -8.87
CA GLY A 76 12.59 0.97 -9.87
C GLY A 76 12.42 0.46 -11.30
N ALA A 77 12.83 -0.79 -11.58
CA ALA A 77 12.68 -1.43 -12.89
C ALA A 77 11.22 -1.59 -13.34
N LEU A 78 10.24 -1.53 -12.41
CA LEU A 78 8.81 -1.55 -12.76
C LEU A 78 8.39 -0.37 -13.67
N ARG A 79 9.20 0.70 -13.77
CA ARG A 79 8.97 1.80 -14.73
C ARG A 79 8.93 1.32 -16.18
N ALA A 80 9.59 0.21 -16.52
CA ALA A 80 9.53 -0.38 -17.85
C ALA A 80 8.12 -0.86 -18.26
N LEU A 81 7.17 -0.96 -17.31
CA LEU A 81 5.78 -1.30 -17.59
C LEU A 81 4.95 -0.13 -18.14
N LEU A 82 5.42 1.12 -18.00
CA LEU A 82 4.69 2.30 -18.46
C LEU A 82 4.21 2.21 -19.93
N PRO A 83 5.04 1.84 -20.91
CA PRO A 83 4.57 1.65 -22.30
C PRO A 83 3.53 0.52 -22.43
N LEU A 84 3.65 -0.55 -21.63
CA LEU A 84 2.74 -1.71 -21.69
C LEU A 84 1.32 -1.39 -21.23
N ALA A 85 1.10 -0.26 -20.54
CA ALA A 85 -0.25 0.22 -20.25
C ALA A 85 -1.06 0.49 -21.53
N ARG A 86 -0.39 0.78 -22.66
CA ARG A 86 -1.04 1.00 -23.97
C ARG A 86 -1.15 -0.27 -24.81
N ASP A 87 -0.46 -1.34 -24.44
CA ASP A 87 -0.61 -2.65 -25.08
C ASP A 87 -1.91 -3.36 -24.64
N ALA A 88 -2.78 -3.66 -25.62
CA ALA A 88 -4.04 -4.36 -25.38
C ALA A 88 -3.84 -5.79 -24.87
N ALA A 89 -2.83 -6.51 -25.36
CA ALA A 89 -2.53 -7.88 -24.95
C ALA A 89 -2.05 -7.91 -23.49
N PHE A 90 -1.10 -7.04 -23.12
CA PHE A 90 -0.66 -6.91 -21.73
C PHE A 90 -1.82 -6.53 -20.80
N ARG A 91 -2.66 -5.55 -21.16
CA ARG A 91 -3.84 -5.18 -20.36
C ARG A 91 -4.79 -6.36 -20.18
N ALA A 92 -5.02 -7.17 -21.21
CA ALA A 92 -5.90 -8.34 -21.11
C ALA A 92 -5.34 -9.37 -20.11
N ARG A 93 -4.04 -9.68 -20.20
CA ARG A 93 -3.35 -10.59 -19.27
C ARG A 93 -3.34 -10.06 -17.84
N PHE A 94 -3.11 -8.75 -17.66
CA PHE A 94 -3.13 -8.11 -16.35
C PHE A 94 -4.52 -8.19 -15.68
N ARG A 95 -5.59 -7.98 -16.46
CA ARG A 95 -6.97 -8.15 -15.97
C ARG A 95 -7.26 -9.59 -15.59
N GLU A 96 -6.82 -10.56 -16.39
CA GLU A 96 -7.03 -11.98 -16.06
C GLU A 96 -6.31 -12.38 -14.76
N VAL A 97 -5.06 -11.92 -14.57
CA VAL A 97 -4.34 -12.12 -13.31
C VAL A 97 -5.12 -11.55 -12.12
N LYS A 98 -5.73 -10.37 -12.26
CA LYS A 98 -6.58 -9.78 -11.21
C LYS A 98 -7.81 -10.64 -10.95
N ARG A 99 -8.50 -11.13 -11.99
CA ARG A 99 -9.69 -11.97 -11.88
C ARG A 99 -9.36 -13.29 -11.18
N ILE A 100 -8.26 -13.95 -11.55
CA ILE A 100 -7.77 -15.17 -10.87
C ILE A 100 -7.54 -14.93 -9.37
N ALA A 101 -6.96 -13.78 -9.00
CA ALA A 101 -6.78 -13.44 -7.59
C ALA A 101 -8.11 -13.24 -6.85
N LYS A 102 -9.12 -12.67 -7.52
CA LYS A 102 -10.48 -12.51 -6.97
C LYS A 102 -11.16 -13.87 -6.78
N VAL A 103 -11.09 -14.76 -7.77
CA VAL A 103 -11.63 -16.13 -7.67
C VAL A 103 -11.01 -16.87 -6.46
N ARG A 104 -9.68 -16.84 -6.33
CA ARG A 104 -9.01 -17.45 -5.17
C ARG A 104 -9.49 -16.88 -3.83
N PHE A 105 -9.76 -15.58 -3.76
CA PHE A 105 -10.31 -14.97 -2.56
C PHE A 105 -11.75 -15.43 -2.28
N VAL A 106 -12.60 -15.50 -3.30
CA VAL A 106 -13.99 -15.99 -3.14
C VAL A 106 -14.01 -17.43 -2.67
N ASP A 107 -13.17 -18.29 -3.25
CA ASP A 107 -13.05 -19.70 -2.83
C ASP A 107 -12.63 -19.80 -1.37
N TRP A 108 -11.63 -19.01 -0.96
CA TRP A 108 -11.21 -18.93 0.44
C TRP A 108 -12.32 -18.40 1.35
N LEU A 109 -13.04 -17.37 0.93
CA LEU A 109 -14.13 -16.74 1.69
C LEU A 109 -15.29 -17.72 1.89
N LYS A 110 -15.67 -18.44 0.83
CA LYS A 110 -16.70 -19.49 0.87
C LYS A 110 -16.27 -20.62 1.81
N ALA A 111 -15.04 -21.09 1.71
CA ALA A 111 -14.53 -22.14 2.59
C ALA A 111 -14.45 -21.70 4.07
N ARG A 112 -14.12 -20.44 4.34
CA ARG A 112 -13.90 -19.93 5.69
C ARG A 112 -15.17 -19.43 6.38
N GLN A 113 -16.11 -18.86 5.63
CA GLN A 113 -17.28 -18.13 6.16
C GLN A 113 -18.61 -18.54 5.51
N GLY A 114 -18.62 -19.46 4.55
CA GLY A 114 -19.83 -19.87 3.82
C GLY A 114 -20.42 -18.80 2.90
N ARG A 115 -19.77 -17.64 2.76
CA ARG A 115 -20.26 -16.51 1.95
C ARG A 115 -19.89 -16.70 0.49
N VAL A 116 -20.88 -16.50 -0.40
CA VAL A 116 -20.70 -16.50 -1.85
C VAL A 116 -20.71 -15.06 -2.34
N VAL A 117 -19.68 -14.68 -3.09
CA VAL A 117 -19.52 -13.35 -3.69
C VAL A 117 -19.16 -13.52 -5.16
N ASP A 118 -19.75 -12.72 -6.04
CA ASP A 118 -19.43 -12.72 -7.46
C ASP A 118 -18.00 -12.19 -7.72
N PRO A 119 -17.08 -13.00 -8.27
CA PRO A 119 -15.71 -12.58 -8.57
C PRO A 119 -15.61 -11.57 -9.72
N ASP A 120 -16.70 -11.22 -10.40
CA ASP A 120 -16.72 -10.18 -11.46
C ASP A 120 -17.15 -8.80 -10.90
N SER A 121 -17.66 -8.73 -9.67
CA SER A 121 -18.01 -7.48 -8.97
C SER A 121 -16.79 -6.65 -8.51
N ILE A 122 -16.95 -5.37 -8.18
CA ILE A 122 -15.84 -4.57 -7.62
C ILE A 122 -15.51 -5.07 -6.20
N PHE A 123 -14.24 -5.37 -5.93
CA PHE A 123 -13.78 -5.72 -4.58
C PHE A 123 -13.25 -4.46 -3.89
N ASP A 124 -14.14 -3.76 -3.18
CA ASP A 124 -13.80 -2.60 -2.36
C ASP A 124 -13.30 -3.05 -0.98
N CYS A 125 -12.05 -2.70 -0.66
CA CYS A 125 -11.34 -3.22 0.50
C CYS A 125 -10.81 -2.10 1.41
N GLN A 126 -11.35 -1.99 2.63
CA GLN A 126 -10.83 -1.12 3.67
C GLN A 126 -10.13 -1.92 4.78
N ILE A 127 -8.89 -2.37 4.52
CA ILE A 127 -8.12 -3.21 5.46
C ILE A 127 -7.15 -2.35 6.26
N LYS A 128 -7.42 -2.17 7.56
CA LYS A 128 -6.59 -1.43 8.53
C LYS A 128 -7.15 -1.62 9.95
N ARG A 129 -6.38 -1.26 10.98
CA ARG A 129 -6.87 -1.22 12.38
C ARG A 129 -8.17 -0.42 12.47
N ILE A 130 -9.10 -0.87 13.31
CA ILE A 130 -10.34 -0.13 13.58
C ILE A 130 -9.99 1.09 14.44
N HIS A 131 -10.28 2.29 13.93
CA HIS A 131 -10.05 3.54 14.63
C HIS A 131 -10.87 4.67 14.00
N GLU A 132 -11.44 5.56 14.80
CA GLU A 132 -12.27 6.68 14.32
C GLU A 132 -11.60 7.53 13.23
N TYR A 133 -10.32 7.91 13.38
CA TYR A 133 -9.61 8.70 12.35
C TYR A 133 -9.43 7.94 11.02
N LYS A 134 -9.56 6.61 11.02
CA LYS A 134 -9.52 5.77 9.82
C LYS A 134 -10.88 5.65 9.13
N ARG A 135 -11.93 6.14 9.78
CA ARG A 135 -13.27 6.37 9.21
C ARG A 135 -13.90 5.12 8.58
N GLN A 136 -13.81 3.96 9.22
CA GLN A 136 -14.61 2.79 8.84
C GLN A 136 -16.12 3.08 8.91
N LEU A 137 -16.55 3.87 9.88
CA LEU A 137 -17.94 4.33 10.00
C LEU A 137 -18.39 5.07 8.74
N LEU A 138 -17.58 5.99 8.23
CA LEU A 138 -17.90 6.72 7.00
C LEU A 138 -18.04 5.78 5.80
N ASN A 139 -17.19 4.76 5.70
CA ASN A 139 -17.29 3.78 4.63
C ASN A 139 -18.59 2.97 4.71
N VAL A 140 -19.00 2.55 5.92
CA VAL A 140 -20.28 1.86 6.12
C VAL A 140 -21.46 2.75 5.77
N LEU A 141 -21.42 4.04 6.12
CA LEU A 141 -22.47 5.00 5.72
C LEU A 141 -22.61 5.09 4.20
N HIS A 142 -21.50 5.07 3.45
CA HIS A 142 -21.55 5.02 1.98
C HIS A 142 -22.16 3.71 1.45
N ILE A 143 -21.85 2.57 2.07
CA ILE A 143 -22.47 1.28 1.72
C ILE A 143 -23.99 1.33 1.91
N ILE A 144 -24.47 1.96 3.00
CA ILE A 144 -25.90 2.14 3.26
C ILE A 144 -26.54 3.00 2.16
N ILE A 145 -25.91 4.11 1.77
CA ILE A 145 -26.41 4.99 0.70
C ILE A 145 -26.49 4.28 -0.65
N LEU A 146 -25.56 3.36 -0.96
CA LEU A 146 -25.61 2.58 -2.20
C LEU A 146 -26.61 1.43 -2.17
N TYR A 147 -27.07 1.04 -0.97
CA TYR A 147 -28.04 -0.02 -0.78
C TYR A 147 -29.48 0.48 -0.94
N ASP A 148 -29.74 1.73 -0.52
CA ASP A 148 -31.00 2.45 -0.74
C ASP A 148 -31.25 2.76 -2.22
#